data_AF-A0A4U8UL50-F1
#
_entry.id   AF-A0A4U8UL50-F1
#
_cell.length_a   1.000
_cell.length_b   1.000
_cell.length_c   1.000
_cell.angle_alpha   90.00
_cell.angle_beta   90.00
_cell.angle_gamma   90.00
#
_symmetry.space_group_name_H-M   'P 1'
#
loop_
_entity.id
_entity.type
_entity.pdbx_description
1 polymer ?
#
loop_
_entity_poly.entity_id
_entity_poly.type
_entity_poly.pdbx_seq_one_letter_code
_entity_poly.pdbx_strand_id
1 'polypeptide(L)'
;MRIPIGAPIPLVTRIQQKFTLLQQMQKPSLGSVSVITTVILTSIAVFAVTAYPKLNNQYYKDAQKRERAMITATQDELAHGQRVWSDPFDRDHN
;
A
#
# COMPACT_ATOMS: atom_id res chain seq x y z
N MET A 1 -32.61 26.14 -16.30
CA MET A 1 -33.35 27.22 -16.99
C MET A 1 -32.80 27.30 -18.41
N ARG A 2 -33.59 26.98 -19.45
CA ARG A 2 -33.14 27.15 -20.85
C ARG A 2 -33.14 28.65 -21.14
N ILE A 3 -32.00 29.17 -21.59
CA ILE A 3 -31.86 30.58 -21.94
C ILE A 3 -32.72 30.81 -23.20
N PRO A 4 -33.64 31.79 -23.22
CA PRO A 4 -34.47 32.06 -24.37
C PRO A 4 -33.61 32.48 -25.57
N ILE A 5 -34.00 32.01 -26.76
CA ILE A 5 -33.32 32.28 -28.02
C ILE A 5 -33.44 33.79 -28.30
N GLY A 6 -32.33 34.53 -28.12
CA GLY A 6 -32.27 35.98 -28.38
C GLY A 6 -31.78 36.85 -27.21
N ALA A 7 -31.60 36.30 -26.01
CA ALA A 7 -31.05 37.06 -24.88
C ALA A 7 -29.51 37.16 -24.96
N PRO A 8 -28.89 38.31 -24.61
CA PRO A 8 -27.43 38.43 -24.57
C PRO A 8 -26.87 37.51 -23.48
N ILE A 9 -26.18 36.46 -23.93
CA ILE A 9 -25.56 35.46 -23.06
C ILE A 9 -24.26 36.05 -22.52
N PRO A 10 -24.06 36.18 -21.18
CA PRO A 10 -22.77 36.62 -20.65
C PRO A 10 -21.65 35.69 -21.13
N LEU A 11 -20.49 36.25 -21.49
CA LEU A 11 -19.36 35.51 -22.05
C LEU A 11 -18.96 34.31 -21.17
N VAL A 12 -19.05 34.47 -19.85
CA VAL A 12 -18.80 33.42 -18.86
C VAL A 12 -19.74 32.22 -19.05
N THR A 13 -21.04 32.46 -19.22
CA THR A 13 -22.01 31.37 -19.46
C THR A 13 -21.80 30.68 -20.81
N ARG A 14 -21.31 31.39 -21.83
CA ARG A 14 -20.96 30.81 -23.14
C ARG A 14 -19.75 29.87 -23.04
N ILE A 15 -18.76 30.24 -22.22
CA ILE A 15 -17.59 29.39 -21.92
C ILE A 15 -18.03 28.15 -21.14
N GLN A 16 -18.86 28.32 -20.10
CA GLN A 16 -19.36 27.21 -19.29
C GLN A 16 -20.21 26.21 -20.10
N GLN A 17 -21.01 26.67 -21.06
CA GLN A 17 -21.76 25.78 -21.96
C GLN A 17 -20.85 24.96 -22.87
N LYS A 18 -19.76 25.57 -23.37
CA LYS A 18 -18.78 24.89 -24.24
C LYS A 18 -17.97 23.83 -23.49
N PHE A 19 -17.79 24.00 -22.18
CA PHE A 19 -17.09 23.05 -21.31
C PHE A 19 -18.05 22.33 -20.35
N THR A 20 -19.05 21.65 -20.91
CA THR A 20 -20.06 20.90 -20.14
C THR A 20 -19.45 19.81 -19.25
N LEU A 21 -18.29 19.26 -19.64
CA LEU A 21 -17.52 18.31 -18.82
C LEU A 21 -17.01 18.92 -17.50
N LEU A 22 -16.61 20.20 -17.49
CA LEU A 22 -16.20 20.90 -16.27
C LEU A 22 -17.39 21.17 -15.35
N GLN A 23 -18.60 21.38 -15.89
CA GLN A 23 -19.82 21.47 -15.09
C GLN A 23 -20.21 20.15 -14.43
N GLN A 24 -19.96 19.01 -15.09
CA GLN A 24 -20.18 17.68 -14.48
C GLN A 24 -19.23 17.42 -13.30
N MET A 25 -18.02 17.99 -13.32
CA MET A 25 -17.09 17.92 -12.19
C MET A 25 -17.52 18.78 -10.99
N GLN A 26 -18.35 19.82 -11.16
CA GLN A 26 -18.81 20.67 -10.05
C GLN A 26 -19.84 19.99 -9.13
N LYS A 27 -20.52 18.94 -9.62
CA LYS A 27 -21.45 18.14 -8.83
C LYS A 27 -21.18 16.66 -9.08
N PRO A 28 -20.05 16.13 -8.55
CA PRO A 28 -19.75 14.72 -8.71
C PRO A 28 -20.85 13.91 -8.03
N SER A 29 -21.36 12.89 -8.73
CA SER A 29 -22.32 11.96 -8.12
C SER A 29 -21.63 11.18 -6.99
N LEU A 30 -22.40 10.73 -6.00
CA LEU A 30 -21.86 9.93 -4.89
C LEU A 30 -21.09 8.69 -5.40
N GLY A 31 -21.57 8.08 -6.48
CA GLY A 31 -20.91 6.95 -7.14
C GLY A 31 -19.60 7.31 -7.85
N SER A 32 -19.49 8.52 -8.41
CA SER A 32 -18.23 8.99 -8.99
C SER A 32 -17.17 9.22 -7.92
N VAL A 33 -17.57 9.77 -6.77
CA VAL A 33 -16.66 9.98 -5.63
C VAL A 33 -16.17 8.65 -5.09
N SER A 34 -17.06 7.67 -4.86
CA SER A 34 -16.67 6.36 -4.33
C SER A 34 -15.67 5.65 -5.23
N VAL A 35 -15.90 5.62 -6.54
CA VAL A 35 -14.98 5.00 -7.52
C VAL A 35 -13.62 5.67 -7.48
N ILE A 36 -13.56 7.01 -7.50
CA ILE A 36 -12.29 7.76 -7.44
C ILE A 36 -11.54 7.43 -6.15
N THR A 37 -12.23 7.42 -5.01
CA THR A 37 -11.63 7.09 -3.72
C THR A 37 -11.07 5.66 -3.72
N THR A 38 -11.82 4.68 -4.23
CA THR A 38 -11.36 3.29 -4.32
C THR A 38 -10.12 3.20 -5.20
N VAL A 39 -10.12 3.82 -6.38
CA VAL A 39 -8.97 3.79 -7.31
C VAL A 39 -7.73 4.41 -6.66
N ILE A 40 -7.86 5.54 -5.98
CA ILE A 40 -6.75 6.18 -5.27
C ILE A 40 -6.23 5.25 -4.16
N LEU A 41 -7.11 4.69 -3.35
CA LEU A 41 -6.72 3.83 -2.23
C LEU A 41 -6.02 2.55 -2.71
N THR A 42 -6.56 1.91 -3.76
CA THR A 42 -5.93 0.74 -4.38
C THR A 42 -4.57 1.09 -4.98
N SER A 43 -4.44 2.25 -5.63
CA SER A 43 -3.16 2.69 -6.22
C SER A 43 -2.10 2.92 -5.14
N ILE A 44 -2.48 3.52 -4.01
CA ILE A 44 -1.59 3.70 -2.85
C ILE A 44 -1.16 2.34 -2.28
N ALA A 45 -2.10 1.40 -2.13
CA ALA A 45 -1.80 0.07 -1.63
C ALA A 45 -0.81 -0.67 -2.55
N VAL A 46 -1.02 -0.64 -3.86
CA VAL A 46 -0.10 -1.24 -4.83
C VAL A 46 1.28 -0.56 -4.74
N PHE A 47 1.34 0.76 -4.71
CA PHE A 47 2.60 1.50 -4.57
C PHE A 47 3.37 1.13 -3.29
N ALA A 48 2.67 1.01 -2.16
CA ALA A 48 3.26 0.63 -0.88
C ALA A 48 3.87 -0.78 -0.91
N VAL A 49 3.31 -1.71 -1.69
CA VAL A 49 3.86 -3.07 -1.82
C VAL A 49 4.96 -3.16 -2.88
N THR A 50 4.84 -2.45 -4.00
CA THR A 50 5.75 -2.67 -5.14
C THR A 50 6.93 -1.70 -5.18
N ALA A 51 6.70 -0.43 -4.84
CA ALA A 51 7.69 0.63 -5.02
C ALA A 51 8.40 0.98 -3.71
N TYR A 52 7.65 1.07 -2.62
CA TYR A 52 8.21 1.40 -1.30
C TYR A 52 9.37 0.47 -0.85
N PRO A 53 9.30 -0.87 -0.98
CA PRO A 53 10.42 -1.73 -0.61
C PRO A 53 11.63 -1.60 -1.53
N LYS A 54 11.44 -1.20 -2.79
CA LYS A 54 12.56 -0.93 -3.71
C LYS A 54 13.31 0.33 -3.33
N LEU A 55 12.60 1.37 -2.89
CA LEU A 55 13.21 2.61 -2.40
C LEU A 55 13.93 2.41 -1.07
N ASN A 56 13.36 1.62 -0.16
CA ASN A 56 13.90 1.37 1.18
C ASN A 56 14.67 0.04 1.28
N ASN A 57 15.29 -0.41 0.19
CA ASN A 57 15.92 -1.74 0.08
C ASN A 57 16.94 -2.02 1.20
N GLN A 58 17.72 -1.02 1.63
CA GLN A 58 18.67 -1.17 2.74
C GLN A 58 17.98 -1.48 4.06
N TYR A 59 16.91 -0.75 4.39
CA TYR A 59 16.13 -1.00 5.60
C TYR A 59 15.58 -2.43 5.63
N TYR A 60 15.00 -2.91 4.52
CA TYR A 60 14.46 -4.26 4.44
C TYR A 60 15.55 -5.35 4.51
N LYS A 61 16.73 -5.12 3.92
CA LYS A 61 17.87 -6.04 4.05
C LYS A 61 18.37 -6.14 5.48
N ASP A 62 18.47 -5.01 6.18
CA ASP A 62 18.92 -4.97 7.57
C ASP A 62 17.89 -5.58 8.51
N ALA A 63 16.59 -5.32 8.28
CA ALA A 63 15.50 -5.96 9.01
C ALA A 63 15.51 -7.49 8.83
N GLN A 64 15.62 -7.97 7.59
CA GLN A 64 15.72 -9.41 7.31
C GLN A 64 16.97 -10.03 7.93
N LYS A 65 18.10 -9.34 7.92
CA LYS A 65 19.33 -9.82 8.55
C LYS A 65 19.17 -9.92 10.07
N ARG A 66 18.52 -8.95 10.71
CA ARG A 66 18.21 -8.97 12.15
C ARG A 66 17.23 -10.09 12.50
N GLU A 67 16.14 -10.22 11.76
CA GLU A 67 15.16 -11.30 11.99
C GLU A 67 15.78 -12.68 11.78
N ARG A 68 16.58 -12.88 10.71
CA ARG A 68 17.31 -14.14 10.51
C ARG A 68 18.34 -14.40 11.60
N ALA A 69 19.04 -13.36 12.07
CA ALA A 69 19.97 -13.52 13.18
C ALA A 69 19.25 -13.95 14.46
N MET A 70 18.03 -13.48 14.73
CA MET A 70 17.21 -13.93 15.86
C MET A 70 16.75 -15.40 15.71
N ILE A 71 16.43 -15.83 14.49
CA ILE A 71 16.06 -17.23 14.21
C ILE A 71 17.28 -18.16 14.32
N THR A 72 18.46 -17.72 13.85
CA THR A 72 19.70 -18.50 13.97
C THR A 72 20.25 -18.52 15.40
N ALA A 73 20.12 -17.41 16.14
CA ALA A 73 20.56 -17.33 17.54
C ALA A 73 19.77 -18.24 18.49
N THR A 74 18.65 -18.83 18.03
CA THR A 74 17.76 -19.59 18.90
C THR A 74 17.73 -21.08 18.61
N GLN A 75 18.32 -21.65 17.56
CA GLN A 75 18.30 -23.12 17.42
C GLN A 75 19.20 -23.83 18.44
N ASP A 76 20.44 -23.37 18.62
CA ASP A 76 21.33 -23.94 19.63
C ASP A 76 20.94 -23.49 21.05
N GLU A 77 20.42 -22.27 21.21
CA GLU A 77 19.94 -21.72 22.50
C GLU A 77 18.58 -22.31 22.94
N LEU A 78 17.62 -22.54 22.02
CA LEU A 78 16.36 -23.28 22.29
C LEU A 78 16.61 -24.79 22.48
N ALA A 79 17.73 -25.32 21.97
CA ALA A 79 18.15 -26.70 22.20
C ALA A 79 18.88 -26.92 23.53
N HIS A 80 18.98 -25.91 24.40
CA HIS A 80 19.51 -26.00 25.79
C HIS A 80 18.61 -26.86 26.71
N GLY A 81 18.40 -28.12 26.37
CA GLY A 81 17.70 -29.11 27.21
C GLY A 81 16.80 -30.10 26.46
N GLN A 82 16.55 -29.90 25.16
CA GLN A 82 15.67 -30.78 24.35
C GLN A 82 16.39 -31.45 23.17
N ARG A 83 17.67 -31.80 23.32
CA ARG A 83 18.31 -32.75 22.40
C ARG A 83 17.63 -34.12 22.59
N VAL A 84 16.66 -34.45 21.73
CA VAL A 84 16.01 -35.79 21.67
C VAL A 84 17.03 -36.90 21.39
N TRP A 85 18.20 -36.54 20.86
CA TRP A 85 19.34 -37.42 20.65
C TRP A 85 20.57 -36.90 21.42
N SER A 86 20.48 -36.83 22.75
CA SER A 86 21.70 -36.95 23.56
C SER A 86 22.28 -38.33 23.30
N ASP A 87 23.54 -38.40 22.87
CA ASP A 87 24.24 -39.66 22.66
C ASP A 87 24.17 -40.50 23.96
N PRO A 88 23.50 -41.66 23.96
CA PRO A 88 23.35 -42.47 25.16
C PRO A 88 24.67 -43.11 25.63
N PHE A 89 25.75 -42.98 24.85
CA PHE A 89 27.07 -43.54 25.16
C PHE A 89 28.07 -42.50 25.70
N ASP A 90 27.66 -41.25 25.88
CA ASP A 90 28.53 -40.19 26.46
C ASP A 90 28.58 -40.24 28.00
N ARG A 91 28.26 -41.40 28.57
CA ARG A 91 28.47 -41.70 29.99
C ARG A 91 29.49 -42.83 30.10
N ASP A 92 30.56 -42.50 30.81
CA ASP A 92 31.47 -43.42 31.48
C ASP A 92 32.77 -43.78 30.77
N HIS A 93 33.63 -42.80 30.44
CA HIS A 93 35.08 -43.06 30.38
C HIS A 93 35.92 -41.89 30.93
N ASN A 94 36.27 -42.00 32.22
CA ASN A 94 37.32 -41.31 33.00
C ASN A 94 37.25 -39.79 33.22
#